data_AF-A0A0N4TDI6-F1
#
_entry.id   AF-A0A0N4TDI6-F1
#
_cell.length_a   1.000
_cell.length_b   1.000
_cell.length_c   1.000
_cell.angle_alpha   90.00
_cell.angle_beta   90.00
_cell.angle_gamma   90.00
#
_symmetry.space_group_name_H-M   'P 1'
#
loop_
_entity.id
_entity.type
_entity.pdbx_description
1 polymer ?
#
loop_
_entity_poly.entity_id
_entity_poly.type
_entity_poly.pdbx_seq_one_letter_code
_entity_poly.pdbx_strand_id
1 'polypeptide(L)'
;MRGQGTSVMPVTAGCRKDIERLLKLYKEKETLRYKPFIELFDKMKFATIFMGRMSPAELYEFSEKLLQIAISYAMSYRERKPAEYAEEPTIDNEPMSLSDIQFSNEMTLQVQNLNFIH
;
A
#
# COMPACT_ATOMS: atom_id res chain seq x y z
N MET A 1 -32.17 18.66 29.88
CA MET A 1 -30.69 18.74 29.91
C MET A 1 -30.19 18.41 28.51
N ARG A 2 -29.61 19.38 27.78
CA ARG A 2 -29.05 19.17 26.44
C ARG A 2 -27.60 18.70 26.64
N GLY A 3 -27.34 17.41 26.41
CA GLY A 3 -25.99 16.86 26.45
C GLY A 3 -25.14 17.55 25.39
N GLN A 4 -24.09 18.25 25.80
CA GLN A 4 -23.06 18.72 24.90
C GLN A 4 -22.39 17.49 24.32
N GLY A 5 -22.65 17.20 23.03
CA GLY A 5 -21.98 16.14 22.32
C GLY A 5 -20.49 16.45 22.25
N THR A 6 -19.71 15.86 23.15
CA THR A 6 -18.27 15.75 22.95
C THR A 6 -18.09 14.89 21.72
N SER A 7 -17.90 15.50 20.55
CA SER A 7 -17.68 14.72 19.32
C SER A 7 -16.37 13.97 19.52
N VAL A 8 -16.45 12.67 19.81
CA VAL A 8 -15.27 11.82 19.92
C VAL A 8 -14.55 11.92 18.58
N MET A 9 -13.24 12.20 18.63
CA MET A 9 -12.44 12.32 17.42
C MET A 9 -12.54 11.00 16.63
N PRO A 10 -12.71 11.05 15.29
CA PRO A 10 -12.74 9.84 14.49
C PRO A 10 -11.49 8.99 14.72
N VAL A 11 -11.63 7.66 14.71
CA VAL A 11 -10.52 6.71 14.92
C VAL A 11 -9.40 6.85 13.87
N THR A 12 -9.69 7.47 12.73
CA THR A 12 -8.76 7.76 11.62
C THR A 12 -8.32 9.22 11.53
N ALA A 13 -8.59 10.03 12.56
CA ALA A 13 -8.23 11.43 12.53
C ALA A 13 -6.71 11.61 12.36
N GLY A 14 -6.29 12.37 11.36
CA GLY A 14 -4.88 12.60 11.03
C GLY A 14 -4.30 11.61 10.01
N CYS A 15 -4.85 10.40 9.87
CA CYS A 15 -4.24 9.35 9.04
C CYS A 15 -4.01 9.75 7.59
N ARG A 16 -4.95 10.48 6.97
CA ARG A 16 -4.78 10.98 5.59
C ARG A 16 -3.54 11.88 5.47
N LYS A 17 -3.36 12.82 6.41
CA LYS A 17 -2.22 13.74 6.40
C LYS A 17 -0.90 12.99 6.63
N ASP A 18 -0.92 11.98 7.49
CA ASP A 18 0.27 11.15 7.75
C ASP A 18 0.65 10.32 6.52
N ILE A 19 -0.33 9.70 5.85
CA ILE A 19 -0.13 8.96 4.59
C ILE A 19 0.41 9.90 3.50
N GLU A 20 -0.17 11.09 3.33
CA GLU A 20 0.28 12.07 2.34
C GLU A 20 1.71 12.54 2.63
N ARG A 21 2.06 12.72 3.90
CA ARG A 21 3.41 13.07 4.33
C ARG A 21 4.41 11.94 4.04
N LEU A 22 4.06 10.70 4.35
CA LEU A 22 4.89 9.53 4.04
C LEU A 22 5.12 9.42 2.53
N LEU A 23 4.04 9.54 1.74
CA LEU A 23 4.10 9.47 0.28
C LEU A 23 4.97 10.58 -0.30
N LYS A 24 4.83 11.82 0.18
CA LYS A 24 5.64 12.96 -0.25
C LYS A 24 7.13 12.70 0.00
N LEU A 25 7.49 12.35 1.24
CA LEU A 25 8.87 12.08 1.62
C LEU A 25 9.47 10.89 0.87
N TYR A 26 8.66 9.88 0.52
CA TYR A 26 9.10 8.76 -0.29
C TYR A 26 9.33 9.16 -1.76
N LYS A 27 8.46 9.98 -2.34
CA LYS A 27 8.64 10.50 -3.71
C LYS A 27 9.91 11.33 -3.86
N GLU A 28 10.31 12.07 -2.82
CA GLU A 28 11.58 12.81 -2.78
C GLU A 28 12.83 11.90 -2.81
N LYS A 29 12.68 10.58 -2.64
CA LYS A 29 13.77 9.60 -2.80
C LYS A 29 13.99 9.17 -4.25
N GLU A 30 13.11 9.55 -5.17
CA GLU A 30 13.20 9.26 -6.61
C GLU A 30 13.48 7.77 -6.90
N THR A 31 12.85 6.89 -6.12
CA THR A 31 13.07 5.44 -6.19
C THR A 31 11.78 4.66 -5.96
N LEU A 32 11.69 3.48 -6.55
CA LEU A 32 10.63 2.51 -6.31
C LEU A 32 11.08 1.37 -5.39
N ARG A 33 12.28 1.45 -4.83
CA ARG A 33 12.85 0.39 -3.99
C ARG A 33 12.21 0.34 -2.60
N TYR A 34 11.97 -0.87 -2.13
CA TYR A 34 11.39 -1.11 -0.81
C TYR A 34 12.28 -0.65 0.37
N LYS A 35 13.61 -0.77 0.26
CA LYS A 35 14.52 -0.45 1.37
C LYS A 35 14.43 1.04 1.81
N PRO A 36 14.50 2.03 0.89
CA PRO A 36 14.25 3.43 1.26
C PRO A 36 12.86 3.70 1.84
N PHE A 37 11.85 2.94 1.41
CA PHE A 37 10.49 3.04 1.97
C PHE A 37 10.47 2.58 3.43
N ILE A 38 11.01 1.40 3.75
CA ILE A 38 10.94 0.87 5.12
C ILE A 38 11.77 1.71 6.09
N GLU A 39 12.93 2.22 5.66
CA GLU A 39 13.74 3.16 6.46
C GLU A 39 12.97 4.44 6.81
N LEU A 40 12.21 4.97 5.85
CA LEU A 40 11.36 6.14 6.07
C LEU A 40 10.15 5.83 6.96
N PHE A 41 9.51 4.68 6.74
CA PHE A 41 8.38 4.19 7.52
C PHE A 41 8.74 4.06 9.01
N ASP A 42 9.89 3.45 9.29
CA ASP A 42 10.42 3.28 10.65
C ASP A 42 10.82 4.62 11.27
N LYS A 43 11.48 5.49 10.51
CA LYS A 43 11.86 6.85 10.97
C LYS A 43 10.63 7.67 11.37
N MET A 44 9.52 7.52 10.66
CA MET A 44 8.26 8.19 10.96
C MET A 44 7.46 7.49 12.08
N LYS A 45 7.90 6.32 12.55
CA LYS A 45 7.16 5.45 13.46
C LYS A 45 5.76 5.16 12.93
N PHE A 46 5.63 4.94 11.62
CA PHE A 46 4.33 4.88 10.96
C PHE A 46 3.47 3.68 11.42
N ALA A 47 4.09 2.63 11.97
CA ALA A 47 3.38 1.54 12.65
C ALA A 47 2.47 2.03 13.79
N THR A 48 2.72 3.22 14.35
CA THR A 48 1.92 3.82 15.42
C THR A 48 1.01 4.96 14.92
N ILE A 49 0.56 4.90 13.66
CA ILE A 49 -0.37 5.87 13.06
C ILE A 49 -1.76 5.89 13.75
N PHE A 50 -2.09 4.84 14.49
CA PHE A 50 -3.34 4.74 15.25
C PHE A 50 -3.25 5.47 16.59
N MET A 51 -4.40 5.91 17.12
CA MET A 51 -4.46 6.63 18.39
C MET A 51 -4.67 5.68 19.57
N GLY A 52 -3.62 5.47 20.37
CA GLY A 52 -3.72 4.80 21.67
C GLY A 52 -4.20 3.35 21.60
N ARG A 53 -4.94 2.90 22.63
CA ARG A 53 -5.51 1.55 22.65
C ARG A 53 -6.88 1.55 22.00
N MET A 54 -7.06 0.70 21.00
CA MET A 54 -8.35 0.48 20.35
C MET A 54 -9.02 -0.76 20.95
N SER A 55 -10.32 -0.67 21.20
CA SER A 55 -11.18 -1.84 21.35
C SER A 55 -11.21 -2.65 20.04
N PRO A 56 -11.62 -3.94 20.08
CA PRO A 56 -11.75 -4.73 18.86
C PRO A 56 -12.63 -4.06 17.79
N ALA A 57 -13.75 -3.45 18.19
CA ALA A 57 -14.65 -2.74 17.26
C ALA A 57 -13.96 -1.53 16.58
N GLU A 58 -13.25 -0.71 17.37
CA GLU A 58 -12.49 0.42 16.85
C GLU A 58 -11.36 -0.03 15.92
N LEU A 59 -10.72 -1.17 16.21
CA LEU A 59 -9.66 -1.72 15.37
C LEU A 59 -10.20 -2.16 14.00
N TYR A 60 -11.38 -2.81 13.95
CA TYR A 60 -12.04 -3.17 12.70
C TYR A 60 -12.42 -1.93 11.89
N GLU A 61 -13.07 -0.96 12.52
CA GLU A 61 -13.46 0.30 11.87
C GLU A 61 -12.24 1.07 11.34
N PHE A 62 -11.20 1.16 12.16
CA PHE A 62 -9.94 1.80 11.79
C PHE A 62 -9.30 1.11 10.59
N SER A 63 -9.18 -0.21 10.61
CA SER A 63 -8.56 -0.98 9.54
C SER A 63 -9.32 -0.84 8.22
N GLU A 64 -10.65 -0.93 8.26
CA GLU A 64 -11.52 -0.75 7.09
C GLU A 64 -11.33 0.65 6.48
N LYS A 65 -11.43 1.70 7.31
CA LYS A 65 -11.29 3.08 6.85
C LYS A 65 -9.87 3.38 6.36
N LEU A 66 -8.84 2.84 6.99
CA LEU A 66 -7.45 3.00 6.57
C LEU A 66 -7.22 2.35 5.19
N LEU A 67 -7.77 1.16 4.96
CA LEU A 67 -7.72 0.48 3.66
C LEU A 67 -8.47 1.26 2.58
N GLN A 68 -9.64 1.82 2.88
CA GLN A 68 -10.37 2.70 1.95
C GLN A 68 -9.57 3.94 1.59
N ILE A 69 -8.83 4.53 2.53
CA ILE A 69 -7.91 5.64 2.24
C ILE A 69 -6.78 5.14 1.32
N ALA A 70 -6.14 4.02 1.65
CA ALA A 70 -5.04 3.48 0.87
C ALA A 70 -5.44 3.13 -0.58
N ILE A 71 -6.63 2.54 -0.80
CA ILE A 71 -7.11 2.15 -2.13
C ILE A 71 -7.30 3.37 -3.05
N SER A 72 -7.63 4.52 -2.46
CA SER A 72 -7.75 5.77 -3.23
C SER A 72 -6.45 6.17 -3.91
N TYR A 73 -5.28 5.82 -3.33
CA TYR A 73 -3.96 6.02 -3.93
C TYR A 73 -3.56 4.90 -4.91
N ALA A 74 -4.15 3.72 -4.82
CA ALA A 74 -3.88 2.64 -5.77
C ALA A 74 -4.68 2.82 -7.08
N MET A 75 -5.94 3.27 -6.96
CA MET A 75 -6.90 3.32 -8.06
C MET A 75 -6.91 4.65 -8.81
N SER A 76 -6.39 5.74 -8.23
CA SER A 76 -6.28 7.04 -8.91
C SER A 76 -5.19 7.08 -10.00
N TYR A 77 -4.29 6.09 -10.04
CA TYR A 77 -3.11 6.04 -10.92
C TYR A 77 -3.34 5.33 -12.27
N ARG A 78 -4.59 5.19 -12.72
CA ARG A 78 -4.87 4.47 -13.98
C ARG A 78 -4.43 5.21 -15.25
N GLU A 79 -3.99 6.46 -15.15
CA GLU A 79 -3.21 7.14 -16.21
C GLU A 79 -1.70 7.05 -15.91
N ARG A 80 -1.09 5.89 -16.19
CA ARG A 80 0.38 5.77 -16.12
C ARG A 80 0.99 6.30 -17.42
N LYS A 81 1.65 7.46 -17.36
CA LYS A 81 2.82 7.70 -18.24
C LYS A 81 3.97 6.82 -17.73
N PRO A 82 4.75 6.19 -18.63
CA PRO A 82 5.87 5.35 -18.20
C PRO A 82 6.82 6.19 -17.34
N ALA A 83 7.20 5.62 -16.19
CA ALA A 83 8.10 6.27 -15.25
C ALA A 83 9.51 6.24 -15.83
N GLU A 84 9.98 7.38 -16.35
CA GLU A 84 11.35 7.57 -16.80
C GLU A 84 12.19 7.95 -15.58
N TYR A 85 12.75 6.95 -14.90
CA TYR A 85 13.77 7.15 -13.88
C TYR A 85 15.07 6.51 -14.36
N ALA A 86 16.17 7.25 -14.17
CA ALA A 86 17.48 6.92 -14.70
C ALA A 86 17.86 5.46 -14.45
N GLU A 87 18.01 4.70 -15.53
CA GLU A 87 18.77 3.46 -15.47
C GLU A 87 20.23 3.85 -15.25
N GLU A 88 20.86 3.35 -14.18
CA GLU A 88 22.32 3.36 -14.15
C GLU A 88 22.81 2.46 -15.29
N PRO A 89 23.87 2.84 -16.01
CA PRO A 89 24.37 2.08 -17.14
C PRO A 89 24.73 0.67 -16.70
N THR A 90 23.88 -0.28 -17.07
CA THR A 90 24.17 -1.70 -16.97
C THR A 90 25.29 -1.97 -17.96
N ILE A 91 26.47 -2.20 -17.41
CA ILE A 91 27.62 -2.70 -18.15
C ILE A 91 27.21 -4.05 -18.75
N ASP A 92 27.10 -4.05 -20.08
CA ASP A 92 26.96 -5.14 -21.04
C ASP A 92 26.79 -6.55 -20.46
N ASN A 93 25.59 -7.13 -20.58
CA ASN A 93 25.40 -8.58 -20.75
C ASN A 93 24.09 -8.85 -21.50
N GLU A 94 24.23 -9.39 -22.72
CA GLU A 94 23.31 -10.12 -23.61
C GLU A 94 21.77 -10.03 -23.40
N PRO A 95 20.97 -9.84 -24.46
CA PRO A 95 19.51 -9.72 -24.37
C PRO A 95 18.86 -11.03 -23.89
N MET A 96 18.41 -11.04 -22.63
CA MET A 96 17.58 -12.12 -22.08
C MET A 96 16.22 -12.13 -22.83
N SER A 97 15.91 -13.25 -23.47
CA SER A 97 14.72 -13.44 -24.29
C SER A 97 13.44 -13.38 -23.44
N LEU A 98 12.43 -12.66 -23.92
CA LEU A 98 11.09 -12.60 -23.32
C LEU A 98 10.38 -13.96 -23.25
N SER A 99 10.90 -14.99 -23.93
CA SER A 99 10.41 -16.37 -23.83
C SER A 99 10.68 -17.03 -22.47
N ASP A 100 11.61 -16.49 -21.69
CA ASP A 100 12.10 -17.14 -20.47
C ASP A 100 11.35 -16.68 -19.22
N ILE A 101 10.44 -15.71 -19.36
CA ILE A 101 9.62 -15.19 -18.26
C ILE A 101 8.37 -16.07 -18.11
N GLN A 102 8.54 -17.21 -17.44
CA GLN A 102 7.43 -18.03 -17.01
C GLN A 102 6.82 -17.43 -15.73
N PHE A 103 5.75 -16.63 -15.88
CA PHE A 103 4.96 -16.17 -14.74
C PHE A 103 4.14 -17.33 -14.16
N SER A 104 4.71 -18.05 -13.20
CA SER A 104 3.97 -18.97 -12.33
C SER A 104 3.13 -18.15 -11.36
N ASN A 105 1.90 -17.81 -11.76
CA ASN A 105 0.94 -17.16 -10.89
C ASN A 105 0.23 -18.26 -10.06
N GLU A 106 0.74 -18.56 -8.86
CA GLU A 106 0.16 -19.54 -7.92
C GLU A 106 -1.11 -19.03 -7.21
N MET A 107 -1.98 -18.27 -7.89
CA MET A 107 -3.22 -17.74 -7.30
C MET A 107 -4.51 -18.18 -8.01
N THR A 108 -4.45 -19.23 -8.83
CA THR A 108 -5.63 -19.89 -9.40
C THR A 108 -5.67 -21.38 -9.12
N LEU A 109 -5.43 -21.79 -7.87
CA LEU A 109 -5.70 -23.16 -7.41
C LEU A 109 -6.94 -23.22 -6.52
N GLN A 110 -8.12 -22.77 -6.98
CA GLN A 110 -9.39 -23.10 -6.31
C GLN A 110 -10.62 -23.32 -7.22
N VAL A 111 -10.50 -23.36 -8.55
CA VAL A 111 -11.69 -23.63 -9.39
C VAL A 111 -11.36 -24.51 -10.60
N GLN A 112 -11.01 -25.77 -10.37
CA GLN A 112 -11.11 -26.83 -11.40
C GLN A 112 -11.02 -28.26 -10.81
N ASN A 113 -11.68 -28.49 -9.68
CA ASN A 113 -11.81 -29.84 -9.11
C ASN A 113 -13.28 -30.28 -8.97
N LEU A 114 -14.08 -29.97 -9.98
CA LEU A 114 -15.43 -30.50 -10.15
C LEU A 114 -15.69 -30.66 -11.64
N ASN A 115 -15.21 -31.77 -12.21
CA ASN A 115 -15.87 -32.53 -13.28
C ASN A 115 -14.89 -33.56 -13.84
N PHE A 116 -14.78 -34.71 -13.17
CA PHE A 116 -14.54 -36.02 -13.79
C PHE A 116 -14.85 -37.09 -12.74
N ILE A 117 -16.14 -37.40 -12.58
CA ILE A 117 -16.59 -38.71 -12.08
C ILE A 117 -17.69 -39.18 -13.03
N HIS A 118 -17.36 -40.26 -13.74
CA HIS A 118 -18.13 -41.10 -14.66
C HIS A 118 -18.47 -40.57 -16.06
#